data_AF-A0A1I2MNI7-F1
#
_entry.id   AF-A0A1I2MNI7-F1
#
_cell.length_a   1.000
_cell.length_b   1.000
_cell.length_c   1.000
_cell.angle_alpha   90.00
_cell.angle_beta   90.00
_cell.angle_gamma   90.00
#
_symmetry.space_group_name_H-M   'P 1'
#
loop_
_entity.id
_entity.type
_entity.pdbx_description
1 polymer ?
#
loop_
_entity_poly.entity_id
_entity_poly.type
_entity_poly.pdbx_seq_one_letter_code
_entity_poly.pdbx_strand_id
1 'polypeptide(L)'
;MVADAELAAVTDRLARAYPWPVTAGDDLRRAVAFLDFESDAETVVRAGYVASVPVALCAFVGATLLTPGFPAVTRLLLAVTGGLAATHAVHRLPVGLAALRRTRALGETADLVGRAALRMRLEPAPERAAAFATRTGDGPLASSLESHVRRERGTPDSALESFAAEWSPWFPALDRAVSLLLTSADAPEGERSRSLDRALEAILDGTHDEMADFAATVRGPTTALYAFGVLLPLTLVGVLPAARAAGIVFPASAFVFVYDVVLPLTVVAASAWLLVRRPVALPPPRVDGDHPDVGAGPWRGLLAGAAGVAVGWVGGGAVASWASPVAAAGFGLGAALAAHYYPMARVRRRVRDVESRLDDALYLVGRRVDDGTAVETAVEAAADDIDGATGDLLSEAAGVRSRLRVGVREAFLGEYGALADVPSPRTRGAAALLAVAASEGRPAGGAVVATADHLRDLRSVEREARRQLASVTGTLGNTAAFFAPLVAGATVAMAARMAETDLSLSGEATTALSTATLGLSVGAYALCLAVLLTALSTGLDRGLDRTLVGYRVGLALLAATGSYLASFSGASVLF
;
A
#
# COMPACT_ATOMS: atom_id res chain seq x y z
N MET A 1 1.88 14.97 -9.79
CA MET A 1 2.06 16.30 -10.40
C MET A 1 3.21 17.09 -9.78
N VAL A 2 3.13 17.70 -8.59
CA VAL A 2 4.25 18.53 -8.06
C VAL A 2 5.54 17.72 -7.85
N ALA A 3 5.43 16.50 -7.32
CA ALA A 3 6.59 15.60 -7.15
C ALA A 3 7.16 15.08 -8.48
N ASP A 4 6.38 15.04 -9.56
CA ASP A 4 6.84 14.55 -10.87
C ASP A 4 7.69 15.63 -11.58
N ALA A 5 7.30 16.91 -11.44
CA ALA A 5 8.04 18.05 -12.02
C ALA A 5 9.41 18.28 -11.34
N GLU A 6 9.49 18.13 -10.01
CA GLU A 6 10.77 18.21 -9.30
C GLU A 6 11.70 17.04 -9.68
N LEU A 7 11.14 15.84 -9.85
CA LEU A 7 11.90 14.68 -10.29
C LEU A 7 12.45 14.89 -11.70
N ALA A 8 11.62 15.37 -12.63
CA ALA A 8 12.04 15.69 -14.00
C ALA A 8 13.18 16.72 -14.01
N ALA A 9 13.02 17.81 -13.25
CA ALA A 9 14.06 18.85 -13.14
C ALA A 9 15.39 18.34 -12.59
N VAL A 10 15.37 17.45 -11.59
CA VAL A 10 16.58 16.82 -11.05
C VAL A 10 17.21 15.88 -12.08
N THR A 11 16.39 15.09 -12.77
CA THR A 11 16.84 14.12 -13.79
C THR A 11 17.52 14.85 -14.95
N ASP A 12 16.93 15.93 -15.44
CA ASP A 12 17.48 16.77 -16.50
C ASP A 12 18.78 17.48 -16.10
N ARG A 13 18.90 17.92 -14.85
CA ARG A 13 20.15 18.51 -14.33
C ARG A 13 21.26 17.48 -14.27
N LEU A 14 20.97 16.27 -13.79
CA LEU A 14 21.96 15.19 -13.73
C LEU A 14 22.36 14.73 -15.14
N ALA A 15 21.41 14.58 -16.05
CA ALA A 15 21.67 14.13 -17.41
C ALA A 15 22.61 15.06 -18.20
N ARG A 16 22.56 16.37 -17.95
CA ARG A 16 23.44 17.37 -18.60
C ARG A 16 24.92 17.17 -18.30
N ALA A 17 25.26 16.53 -17.18
CA ALA A 17 26.64 16.26 -16.80
C ALA A 17 27.24 15.02 -17.51
N TYR A 18 26.44 14.24 -18.24
CA TYR A 18 26.92 13.09 -19.00
C TYR A 18 27.07 13.45 -20.49
N PRO A 19 28.30 13.57 -21.03
CA PRO A 19 28.51 14.10 -22.38
C PRO A 19 28.35 13.07 -23.50
N TRP A 20 28.24 11.77 -23.19
CA TRP A 20 28.27 10.70 -24.19
C TRP A 20 26.87 10.27 -24.65
N PRO A 21 26.72 9.81 -25.92
CA PRO A 21 25.48 9.23 -26.40
C PRO A 21 25.17 7.93 -25.64
N VAL A 22 23.89 7.69 -25.38
CA VAL A 22 23.39 6.49 -24.70
C VAL A 22 22.17 5.96 -25.45
N THR A 23 21.92 4.68 -25.35
CA THR A 23 20.74 4.02 -25.94
C THR A 23 19.84 3.48 -24.82
N ALA A 24 18.55 3.83 -24.85
CA ALA A 24 17.58 3.28 -23.91
C ALA A 24 16.94 1.99 -24.43
N GLY A 25 16.79 0.99 -23.55
CA GLY A 25 16.05 -0.23 -23.84
C GLY A 25 14.56 0.04 -24.10
N ASP A 26 13.91 -0.81 -24.90
CA ASP A 26 12.50 -0.64 -25.29
C ASP A 26 11.56 -0.61 -24.09
N ASP A 27 11.84 -1.38 -23.04
CA ASP A 27 11.06 -1.40 -21.80
C ASP A 27 11.05 -0.04 -21.09
N LEU A 28 12.21 0.62 -21.05
CA LEU A 28 12.33 1.94 -20.43
C LEU A 28 11.59 3.00 -21.25
N ARG A 29 11.74 2.96 -22.59
CA ARG A 29 11.00 3.86 -23.49
C ARG A 29 9.49 3.72 -23.33
N ARG A 30 8.98 2.49 -23.32
CA ARG A 30 7.55 2.21 -23.08
C ARG A 30 7.08 2.68 -21.71
N ALA A 31 7.90 2.52 -20.67
CA ALA A 31 7.57 2.94 -19.32
C ALA A 31 7.51 4.46 -19.17
N VAL A 32 8.50 5.18 -19.71
CA VAL A 32 8.55 6.65 -19.70
C VAL A 32 7.35 7.25 -20.43
N ALA A 33 7.02 6.71 -21.62
CA ALA A 33 5.85 7.14 -22.38
C ALA A 33 4.53 6.88 -21.62
N PHE A 34 4.38 5.70 -21.01
CA PHE A 34 3.18 5.37 -20.23
C PHE A 34 3.04 6.22 -18.96
N LEU A 35 4.15 6.63 -18.35
CA LEU A 35 4.14 7.47 -17.16
C LEU A 35 3.88 8.96 -17.46
N ASP A 36 3.89 9.34 -18.74
CA ASP A 36 3.84 10.71 -19.22
C ASP A 36 4.94 11.58 -18.59
N PHE A 37 6.17 11.03 -18.55
CA PHE A 37 7.34 11.75 -18.06
C PHE A 37 7.79 12.80 -19.08
N GLU A 38 8.05 14.02 -18.62
CA GLU A 38 8.56 15.11 -19.47
C GLU A 38 9.95 14.80 -20.05
N SER A 39 10.73 13.95 -19.37
CA SER A 39 12.10 13.59 -19.78
C SER A 39 12.14 12.30 -20.61
N ASP A 40 12.91 12.30 -21.69
CA ASP A 40 13.16 11.12 -22.53
C ASP A 40 13.89 9.98 -21.78
N ALA A 41 13.75 8.75 -22.29
CA ALA A 41 14.37 7.56 -21.70
C ALA A 41 15.91 7.64 -21.66
N GLU A 42 16.53 8.24 -22.67
CA GLU A 42 17.97 8.49 -22.74
C GLU A 42 18.43 9.45 -21.64
N THR A 43 17.62 10.46 -21.30
CA THR A 43 17.87 11.41 -20.22
C THR A 43 17.91 10.69 -18.87
N VAL A 44 17.00 9.75 -18.64
CA VAL A 44 17.00 8.89 -17.44
C VAL A 44 18.27 8.03 -17.38
N VAL A 45 18.71 7.47 -18.51
CA VAL A 45 19.92 6.65 -18.55
C VAL A 45 21.16 7.48 -18.18
N ARG A 46 21.31 8.68 -18.77
CA ARG A 46 22.39 9.62 -18.45
C ARG A 46 22.40 10.03 -16.99
N ALA A 47 21.24 10.38 -16.45
CA ALA A 47 21.09 10.73 -15.04
C ALA A 47 21.54 9.58 -14.12
N GLY A 48 21.21 8.33 -14.48
CA GLY A 48 21.65 7.14 -13.73
C GLY A 48 23.16 6.92 -13.70
N TYR A 49 23.87 7.26 -14.77
CA TYR A 49 25.34 7.20 -14.78
C TYR A 49 25.96 8.29 -13.90
N VAL A 50 25.41 9.51 -13.94
CA VAL A 50 25.92 10.64 -13.14
C VAL A 50 25.61 10.46 -11.66
N ALA A 51 24.42 9.93 -11.32
CA ALA A 51 24.02 9.66 -9.95
C ALA A 51 24.89 8.61 -9.24
N SER A 52 25.58 7.74 -10.00
CA SER A 52 26.42 6.68 -9.42
C SER A 52 27.62 7.22 -8.65
N VAL A 53 28.21 8.33 -9.11
CA VAL A 53 29.41 8.96 -8.52
C VAL A 53 29.15 9.52 -7.12
N PRO A 54 28.15 10.42 -6.89
CA PRO A 54 27.87 10.92 -5.55
C PRO A 54 27.40 9.80 -4.61
N VAL A 55 26.64 8.80 -5.10
CA VAL A 55 26.23 7.67 -4.26
C VAL A 55 27.42 6.81 -3.87
N ALA A 56 28.33 6.50 -4.79
CA ALA A 56 29.57 5.77 -4.48
C ALA A 56 30.43 6.54 -3.48
N LEU A 57 30.56 7.86 -3.64
CA LEU A 57 31.31 8.70 -2.70
C LEU A 57 30.68 8.68 -1.29
N CYS A 58 29.37 8.87 -1.20
CA CYS A 58 28.65 8.80 0.07
C CYS A 58 28.77 7.40 0.70
N ALA A 59 28.68 6.33 -0.09
CA ALA A 59 28.87 4.96 0.37
C ALA A 59 30.30 4.72 0.86
N PHE A 60 31.32 5.29 0.20
CA PHE A 60 32.71 5.21 0.64
C PHE A 60 32.94 5.94 1.96
N VAL A 61 32.41 7.17 2.09
CA VAL A 61 32.50 7.95 3.33
C VAL A 61 31.77 7.24 4.47
N GLY A 62 30.54 6.78 4.23
CA GLY A 62 29.76 6.01 5.19
C GLY A 62 30.46 4.73 5.62
N ALA A 63 31.00 3.94 4.69
CA ALA A 63 31.78 2.76 5.01
C ALA A 63 33.05 3.10 5.81
N THR A 64 33.70 4.23 5.54
CA THR A 64 34.90 4.66 6.27
C THR A 64 34.58 5.06 7.71
N LEU A 65 33.44 5.71 7.94
CA LEU A 65 33.00 6.11 9.28
C LEU A 65 32.47 4.93 10.09
N LEU A 66 31.68 4.05 9.49
CA LEU A 66 31.02 2.94 10.17
C LEU A 66 31.94 1.72 10.35
N THR A 67 32.91 1.55 9.45
CA THR A 67 33.78 0.36 9.43
C THR A 67 35.26 0.72 9.25
N PRO A 68 35.86 1.46 10.20
CA PRO A 68 37.27 1.86 10.10
C PRO A 68 38.22 0.66 10.10
N GLY A 69 37.81 -0.44 10.73
CA GLY A 69 38.60 -1.69 10.81
C GLY A 69 38.66 -2.52 9.52
N PHE A 70 37.86 -2.22 8.50
CA PHE A 70 37.95 -2.94 7.23
C PHE A 70 39.14 -2.46 6.37
N PRO A 71 39.69 -3.30 5.49
CA PRO A 71 40.65 -2.86 4.48
C PRO A 71 40.03 -1.80 3.56
N ALA A 72 40.84 -0.85 3.09
CA ALA A 72 40.40 0.20 2.17
C ALA A 72 39.80 -0.38 0.87
N VAL A 73 40.33 -1.51 0.40
CA VAL A 73 39.81 -2.24 -0.77
C VAL A 73 38.36 -2.68 -0.56
N THR A 74 38.01 -3.21 0.60
CA THR A 74 36.64 -3.63 0.92
C THR A 74 35.68 -2.43 0.92
N ARG A 75 36.09 -1.29 1.48
CA ARG A 75 35.29 -0.06 1.44
C ARG A 75 35.11 0.48 0.02
N LEU A 76 36.15 0.41 -0.80
CA LEU A 76 36.07 0.79 -2.21
C LEU A 76 35.11 -0.12 -2.98
N LEU A 77 35.16 -1.43 -2.77
CA LEU A 77 34.24 -2.39 -3.38
C LEU A 77 32.79 -2.13 -2.98
N LEU A 78 32.53 -1.83 -1.71
CA LEU A 78 31.19 -1.42 -1.24
C LEU A 78 30.72 -0.13 -1.92
N ALA A 79 31.60 0.86 -2.05
CA ALA A 79 31.31 2.11 -2.73
C ALA A 79 30.96 1.92 -4.21
N VAL A 80 31.76 1.12 -4.94
CA VAL A 80 31.49 0.78 -6.34
C VAL A 80 30.18 0.02 -6.48
N THR A 81 29.93 -0.94 -5.59
CA THR A 81 28.67 -1.70 -5.57
C THR A 81 27.47 -0.78 -5.33
N GLY A 82 27.59 0.17 -4.40
CA GLY A 82 26.57 1.18 -4.14
C GLY A 82 26.30 2.09 -5.34
N GLY A 83 27.34 2.52 -6.05
CA GLY A 83 27.22 3.29 -7.29
C GLY A 83 26.52 2.51 -8.41
N LEU A 84 26.92 1.25 -8.63
CA LEU A 84 26.27 0.37 -9.61
C LEU A 84 24.81 0.09 -9.26
N ALA A 85 24.52 -0.15 -7.97
CA ALA A 85 23.16 -0.33 -7.49
C ALA A 85 22.30 0.92 -7.72
N ALA A 86 22.86 2.12 -7.53
CA ALA A 86 22.18 3.37 -7.82
C ALA A 86 21.84 3.53 -9.32
N THR A 87 22.79 3.23 -10.22
CA THR A 87 22.53 3.24 -11.67
C THR A 87 21.42 2.26 -12.02
N HIS A 88 21.50 1.03 -11.51
CA HIS A 88 20.48 0.02 -11.76
C HIS A 88 19.10 0.46 -11.23
N ALA A 89 19.05 1.06 -10.04
CA ALA A 89 17.83 1.59 -9.45
C ALA A 89 17.23 2.70 -10.33
N VAL A 90 18.01 3.69 -10.77
CA VAL A 90 17.53 4.79 -11.63
C VAL A 90 16.98 4.26 -12.96
N HIS A 91 17.64 3.29 -13.58
CA HIS A 91 17.17 2.71 -14.85
C HIS A 91 15.92 1.85 -14.69
N ARG A 92 15.76 1.13 -13.58
CA ARG A 92 14.62 0.23 -13.34
C ARG A 92 13.43 0.93 -12.68
N LEU A 93 13.62 2.09 -12.06
CA LEU A 93 12.58 2.80 -11.32
C LEU A 93 11.38 3.17 -12.21
N PRO A 94 11.54 3.74 -13.43
CA PRO A 94 10.39 4.04 -14.29
C PRO A 94 9.65 2.78 -14.72
N VAL A 95 10.37 1.71 -15.04
CA VAL A 95 9.76 0.41 -15.40
C VAL A 95 8.94 -0.15 -14.23
N GLY A 96 9.49 -0.08 -13.01
CA GLY A 96 8.78 -0.47 -11.80
C GLY A 96 7.58 0.42 -11.48
N LEU A 97 7.69 1.73 -11.65
CA LEU A 97 6.58 2.68 -11.46
C LEU A 97 5.46 2.47 -12.49
N ALA A 98 5.81 2.21 -13.75
CA ALA A 98 4.85 1.91 -14.80
C ALA A 98 4.11 0.61 -14.50
N ALA A 99 4.84 -0.44 -14.10
CA ALA A 99 4.24 -1.69 -13.63
C ALA A 99 3.28 -1.45 -12.45
N LEU A 100 3.71 -0.68 -11.44
CA LEU A 100 2.88 -0.32 -10.29
C LEU A 100 1.63 0.50 -10.66
N ARG A 101 1.72 1.42 -11.63
CA ARG A 101 0.55 2.19 -12.09
C ARG A 101 -0.43 1.29 -12.85
N ARG A 102 0.06 0.38 -13.70
CA ARG A 102 -0.77 -0.59 -14.42
C ARG A 102 -1.48 -1.53 -13.45
N THR A 103 -0.76 -2.12 -12.50
CA THR A 103 -1.36 -3.03 -11.53
C THR A 103 -2.37 -2.37 -10.61
N ARG A 104 -2.23 -1.06 -10.33
CA ARG A 104 -3.26 -0.25 -9.64
C ARG A 104 -4.50 -0.01 -10.48
N ALA A 105 -4.30 0.25 -11.77
CA ALA A 105 -5.40 0.46 -12.71
C ALA A 105 -6.25 -0.82 -12.85
N LEU A 106 -5.64 -2.02 -12.76
CA LEU A 106 -6.36 -3.29 -12.82
C LEU A 106 -7.45 -3.41 -11.74
N GLY A 107 -7.17 -2.99 -10.50
CA GLY A 107 -8.17 -3.02 -9.44
C GLY A 107 -9.38 -2.11 -9.69
N GLU A 108 -9.21 -1.04 -10.45
CA GLU A 108 -10.29 -0.10 -10.78
C GLU A 108 -11.14 -0.59 -11.98
N THR A 109 -10.77 -1.70 -12.62
CA THR A 109 -11.42 -2.16 -13.86
C THR A 109 -12.84 -2.63 -13.63
N ALA A 110 -13.09 -3.43 -12.60
CA ALA A 110 -14.43 -3.87 -12.26
C ALA A 110 -15.35 -2.68 -11.94
N ASP A 111 -14.86 -1.70 -11.17
CA ASP A 111 -15.60 -0.47 -10.86
C ASP A 111 -15.86 0.37 -12.12
N LEU A 112 -14.91 0.47 -13.06
CA LEU A 112 -15.07 1.23 -14.31
C LEU A 112 -16.08 0.56 -15.26
N VAL A 113 -15.92 -0.74 -15.51
CA VAL A 113 -16.83 -1.54 -16.35
C VAL A 113 -18.21 -1.60 -15.70
N GLY A 114 -18.31 -1.75 -14.37
CA GLY A 114 -19.54 -1.65 -13.59
C GLY A 114 -20.29 -0.36 -13.86
N ARG A 115 -19.60 0.78 -13.82
CA ARG A 115 -20.19 2.10 -14.10
C ARG A 115 -20.58 2.29 -15.57
N ALA A 116 -19.83 1.72 -16.51
CA ALA A 116 -20.21 1.71 -17.92
C ALA A 116 -21.46 0.84 -18.16
N ALA A 117 -21.47 -0.38 -17.63
CA ALA A 117 -22.59 -1.32 -17.72
C ALA A 117 -23.86 -0.72 -17.10
N LEU A 118 -23.72 -0.06 -15.95
CA LEU A 118 -24.79 0.68 -15.30
C LEU A 118 -25.44 1.71 -16.24
N ARG A 119 -24.61 2.53 -16.90
CA ARG A 119 -25.12 3.54 -17.81
C ARG A 119 -25.78 2.91 -19.05
N MET A 120 -25.21 1.82 -19.56
CA MET A 120 -25.76 1.04 -20.68
C MET A 120 -27.14 0.42 -20.38
N ARG A 121 -27.45 0.11 -19.12
CA ARG A 121 -28.80 -0.37 -18.72
C ARG A 121 -29.87 0.71 -18.87
N LEU A 122 -29.51 1.96 -18.60
CA LEU A 122 -30.44 3.10 -18.67
C LEU A 122 -30.52 3.66 -20.09
N GLU A 123 -29.37 3.82 -20.74
CA GLU A 123 -29.29 4.30 -22.12
C GLU A 123 -28.21 3.51 -22.86
N PRO A 124 -28.58 2.70 -23.87
CA PRO A 124 -27.66 1.79 -24.58
C PRO A 124 -26.79 2.55 -25.58
N ALA A 125 -26.02 3.53 -25.11
CA ALA A 125 -25.12 4.37 -25.89
C ALA A 125 -23.68 4.24 -25.32
N PRO A 126 -22.78 3.49 -26.00
CA PRO A 126 -21.41 3.25 -25.54
C PRO A 126 -20.63 4.53 -25.20
N GLU A 127 -20.82 5.60 -25.98
CA GLU A 127 -20.13 6.88 -25.82
C GLU A 127 -20.60 7.58 -24.53
N ARG A 128 -21.90 7.50 -24.23
CA ARG A 128 -22.45 8.05 -22.97
C ARG A 128 -22.06 7.20 -21.78
N ALA A 129 -21.93 5.89 -21.95
CA ALA A 129 -21.42 4.99 -20.93
C ALA A 129 -19.95 5.28 -20.60
N ALA A 130 -19.11 5.44 -21.62
CA ALA A 130 -17.72 5.84 -21.44
C ALA A 130 -17.60 7.21 -20.75
N ALA A 131 -18.35 8.22 -21.22
CA ALA A 131 -18.36 9.55 -20.61
C ALA A 131 -18.94 9.58 -19.18
N PHE A 132 -19.81 8.64 -18.83
CA PHE A 132 -20.30 8.49 -17.46
C PHE A 132 -19.24 7.83 -16.57
N ALA A 133 -18.59 6.78 -17.07
CA ALA A 133 -17.52 6.06 -16.38
C ALA A 133 -16.27 6.96 -16.15
N THR A 134 -15.97 7.90 -17.05
CA THR A 134 -14.89 8.87 -16.81
C THR A 134 -15.29 9.94 -15.79
N ARG A 135 -16.49 10.54 -15.89
CA ARG A 135 -16.93 11.61 -14.97
C ARG A 135 -17.15 11.18 -13.53
N THR A 136 -17.52 9.91 -13.32
CA THR A 136 -17.74 9.35 -11.98
C THR A 136 -16.54 8.58 -11.46
N GLY A 137 -15.47 8.51 -12.25
CA GLY A 137 -14.29 7.71 -11.96
C GLY A 137 -13.11 8.58 -11.60
N ASP A 138 -12.45 8.21 -10.53
CA ASP A 138 -11.15 8.75 -10.18
C ASP A 138 -10.09 7.69 -10.46
N GLY A 139 -8.89 8.10 -10.87
CA GLY A 139 -7.74 7.21 -10.99
C GLY A 139 -7.15 7.06 -12.39
N PRO A 140 -6.05 6.29 -12.52
CA PRO A 140 -5.32 6.15 -13.77
C PRO A 140 -6.15 5.52 -14.89
N LEU A 141 -7.02 4.55 -14.56
CA LEU A 141 -7.82 3.85 -15.56
C LEU A 141 -8.91 4.77 -16.13
N ALA A 142 -9.57 5.54 -15.27
CA ALA A 142 -10.54 6.56 -15.70
C ALA A 142 -9.88 7.66 -16.55
N SER A 143 -8.67 8.10 -16.18
CA SER A 143 -7.89 9.08 -16.96
C SER A 143 -7.45 8.53 -18.32
N SER A 144 -7.07 7.25 -18.37
CA SER A 144 -6.76 6.54 -19.60
C SER A 144 -8.00 6.48 -20.51
N LEU A 145 -9.15 6.06 -19.97
CA LEU A 145 -10.40 6.05 -20.73
C LEU A 145 -10.79 7.46 -21.20
N GLU A 146 -10.62 8.49 -20.36
CA GLU A 146 -10.88 9.88 -20.75
C GLU A 146 -10.01 10.32 -21.94
N SER A 147 -8.74 9.91 -21.93
CA SER A 147 -7.81 10.19 -23.03
C SER A 147 -8.27 9.54 -24.35
N HIS A 148 -8.80 8.31 -24.29
CA HIS A 148 -9.39 7.65 -25.46
C HIS A 148 -10.69 8.31 -25.90
N VAL A 149 -11.59 8.65 -24.97
CA VAL A 149 -12.82 9.38 -25.26
C VAL A 149 -12.53 10.74 -25.90
N ARG A 150 -11.43 11.39 -25.52
CA ARG A 150 -11.00 12.67 -26.10
C ARG A 150 -10.38 12.48 -27.49
N ARG A 151 -9.55 11.46 -27.68
CA ARG A 151 -8.91 11.14 -28.97
C ARG A 151 -9.93 10.72 -30.03
N GLU A 152 -10.86 9.85 -29.66
CA GLU A 152 -11.87 9.29 -30.57
C GLU A 152 -13.12 10.19 -30.71
N ARG A 153 -13.08 11.41 -30.17
CA ARG A 153 -14.22 12.32 -30.26
C ARG A 153 -14.39 12.82 -31.70
N GLY A 154 -15.43 12.32 -32.37
CA GLY A 154 -15.71 12.66 -33.76
C GLY A 154 -14.98 11.78 -34.78
N THR A 155 -14.35 10.69 -34.35
CA THR A 155 -13.88 9.60 -35.21
C THR A 155 -14.96 8.51 -35.30
N PRO A 156 -14.92 7.61 -36.30
CA PRO A 156 -15.82 6.45 -36.36
C PRO A 156 -15.43 5.34 -35.36
N ASP A 157 -14.29 5.46 -34.70
CA ASP A 157 -13.72 4.42 -33.86
C ASP A 157 -14.29 4.47 -32.44
N SER A 158 -14.45 3.30 -31.82
CA SER A 158 -14.96 3.19 -30.45
C SER A 158 -13.86 3.53 -29.44
N ALA A 159 -14.11 4.55 -28.60
CA ALA A 159 -13.23 4.89 -27.49
C ALA A 159 -13.05 3.73 -26.49
N LEU A 160 -14.07 2.87 -26.33
CA LEU A 160 -13.99 1.71 -25.46
C LEU A 160 -13.13 0.61 -26.07
N GLU A 161 -13.24 0.39 -27.38
CA GLU A 161 -12.47 -0.64 -28.09
C GLU A 161 -10.98 -0.30 -28.16
N SER A 162 -10.64 0.93 -28.53
CA SER A 162 -9.26 1.42 -28.52
C SER A 162 -8.64 1.35 -27.12
N PHE A 163 -9.42 1.70 -26.08
CA PHE A 163 -9.03 1.54 -24.68
C PHE A 163 -8.81 0.06 -24.32
N ALA A 164 -9.73 -0.84 -24.68
CA ALA A 164 -9.59 -2.26 -24.39
C ALA A 164 -8.36 -2.88 -25.08
N ALA A 165 -8.10 -2.51 -26.34
CA ALA A 165 -6.94 -2.95 -27.10
C ALA A 165 -5.62 -2.52 -26.46
N GLU A 166 -5.53 -1.30 -25.92
CA GLU A 166 -4.35 -0.84 -25.18
C GLU A 166 -4.09 -1.72 -23.96
N TRP A 167 -5.14 -2.06 -23.20
CA TRP A 167 -5.00 -2.73 -21.92
C TRP A 167 -5.02 -4.27 -21.98
N SER A 168 -5.49 -4.85 -23.08
CA SER A 168 -5.58 -6.30 -23.32
C SER A 168 -4.28 -7.08 -23.04
N PRO A 169 -3.06 -6.59 -23.37
CA PRO A 169 -1.82 -7.29 -23.04
C PRO A 169 -1.57 -7.49 -21.55
N TRP A 170 -2.19 -6.68 -20.70
CA TRP A 170 -2.07 -6.76 -19.23
C TRP A 170 -3.31 -7.32 -18.56
N PHE A 171 -4.48 -7.19 -19.18
CA PHE A 171 -5.74 -7.70 -18.63
C PHE A 171 -6.70 -8.14 -19.73
N PRO A 172 -6.54 -9.37 -20.23
CA PRO A 172 -7.35 -9.89 -21.33
C PRO A 172 -8.86 -9.90 -21.03
N ALA A 173 -9.24 -10.01 -19.76
CA ALA A 173 -10.64 -9.97 -19.33
C ALA A 173 -11.36 -8.66 -19.69
N LEU A 174 -10.62 -7.54 -19.76
CA LEU A 174 -11.17 -6.25 -20.16
C LEU A 174 -11.64 -6.24 -21.61
N ASP A 175 -10.87 -6.85 -22.51
CA ASP A 175 -11.21 -6.95 -23.93
C ASP A 175 -12.54 -7.71 -24.12
N ARG A 176 -12.69 -8.83 -23.42
CA ARG A 176 -13.93 -9.61 -23.40
C ARG A 176 -15.10 -8.81 -22.83
N ALA A 177 -14.90 -8.12 -21.71
CA ALA A 177 -15.95 -7.33 -21.06
C ALA A 177 -16.41 -6.15 -21.94
N VAL A 178 -15.47 -5.43 -22.55
CA VAL A 178 -15.78 -4.32 -23.46
C VAL A 178 -16.48 -4.82 -24.72
N SER A 179 -16.03 -5.93 -25.30
CA SER A 179 -16.71 -6.54 -26.44
C SER A 179 -18.18 -6.86 -26.11
N LEU A 180 -18.45 -7.45 -24.94
CA LEU A 180 -19.81 -7.75 -24.48
C LEU A 180 -20.65 -6.48 -24.20
N LEU A 181 -20.02 -5.41 -23.68
CA LEU A 181 -20.65 -4.10 -23.51
C LEU A 181 -21.06 -3.50 -24.86
N LEU A 182 -20.18 -3.50 -25.85
CA LEU A 182 -20.45 -2.97 -27.18
C LEU A 182 -21.56 -3.76 -27.87
N THR A 183 -21.51 -5.10 -27.85
CA THR A 183 -22.57 -5.94 -28.42
C THR A 183 -23.92 -5.77 -27.72
N SER A 184 -23.94 -5.29 -26.46
CA SER A 184 -25.18 -5.05 -25.73
C SER A 184 -25.95 -3.81 -26.21
N ALA A 185 -25.27 -2.86 -26.87
CA ALA A 185 -25.89 -1.64 -27.36
C ALA A 185 -27.02 -1.93 -28.35
N ASP A 186 -26.78 -2.89 -29.26
CA ASP A 186 -27.73 -3.29 -30.30
C ASP A 186 -28.67 -4.43 -29.86
N ALA A 187 -28.49 -4.96 -28.66
CA ALA A 187 -29.26 -6.11 -28.18
C ALA A 187 -30.68 -5.72 -27.68
N PRO A 188 -31.69 -6.62 -27.85
CA PRO A 188 -33.01 -6.48 -27.22
C PRO A 188 -32.91 -6.39 -25.69
N GLU A 189 -33.87 -5.75 -25.02
CA GLU A 189 -33.79 -5.43 -23.57
C GLU A 189 -33.46 -6.65 -22.67
N GLY A 190 -34.11 -7.79 -22.88
CA GLY A 190 -33.83 -9.03 -22.11
C GLY A 190 -32.52 -9.73 -22.46
N GLU A 191 -31.95 -9.48 -23.65
CA GLU A 191 -30.63 -9.96 -24.07
C GLU A 191 -29.52 -9.00 -23.63
N ARG A 192 -29.79 -7.69 -23.65
CA ARG A 192 -28.92 -6.62 -23.19
C ARG A 192 -28.55 -6.83 -21.74
N SER A 193 -29.53 -7.00 -20.84
CA SER A 193 -29.27 -7.25 -19.43
C SER A 193 -28.34 -8.46 -19.23
N ARG A 194 -28.61 -9.58 -19.91
CA ARG A 194 -27.74 -10.78 -19.87
C ARG A 194 -26.35 -10.56 -20.45
N SER A 195 -26.20 -9.72 -21.48
CA SER A 195 -24.90 -9.38 -22.06
C SER A 195 -24.09 -8.50 -21.10
N LEU A 196 -24.76 -7.53 -20.46
CA LEU A 196 -24.17 -6.68 -19.42
C LEU A 196 -23.77 -7.50 -18.19
N ASP A 197 -24.61 -8.44 -17.75
CA ASP A 197 -24.27 -9.38 -16.66
C ASP A 197 -23.03 -10.19 -17.02
N ARG A 198 -22.97 -10.76 -18.23
CA ARG A 198 -21.79 -11.50 -18.72
C ARG A 198 -20.53 -10.65 -18.86
N ALA A 199 -20.67 -9.37 -19.21
CA ALA A 199 -19.53 -8.45 -19.27
C ALA A 199 -18.94 -8.22 -17.86
N LEU A 200 -19.81 -8.10 -16.86
CA LEU A 200 -19.42 -7.94 -15.46
C LEU A 200 -18.87 -9.24 -14.87
N GLU A 201 -19.47 -10.39 -15.18
CA GLU A 201 -18.95 -11.69 -14.76
C GLU A 201 -17.54 -11.93 -15.32
N ALA A 202 -17.32 -11.63 -16.61
CA ALA A 202 -16.00 -11.74 -17.23
C ALA A 202 -14.93 -10.87 -16.55
N ILE A 203 -15.29 -9.66 -16.09
CA ILE A 203 -14.34 -8.79 -15.40
C ILE A 203 -14.08 -9.25 -13.95
N LEU A 204 -15.10 -9.78 -13.27
CA LEU A 204 -14.98 -10.32 -11.92
C LEU A 204 -14.14 -11.60 -11.91
N ASP A 205 -14.39 -12.53 -12.85
CA ASP A 205 -13.60 -13.75 -13.04
C ASP A 205 -12.14 -13.42 -13.35
N GLY A 206 -11.91 -12.50 -14.28
CA GLY A 206 -10.55 -12.06 -14.60
C GLY A 206 -9.84 -11.44 -13.39
N THR A 207 -10.55 -10.67 -12.56
CA THR A 207 -10.00 -10.10 -11.34
C THR A 207 -9.68 -11.19 -10.31
N HIS A 208 -10.56 -12.19 -10.18
CA HIS A 208 -10.35 -13.34 -9.30
C HIS A 208 -9.11 -14.14 -9.71
N ASP A 209 -8.96 -14.47 -10.99
CA ASP A 209 -7.85 -15.24 -11.53
C ASP A 209 -6.50 -14.52 -11.31
N GLU A 210 -6.43 -13.21 -11.56
CA GLU A 210 -5.24 -12.39 -11.29
C GLU A 210 -4.87 -12.36 -9.80
N MET A 211 -5.87 -12.27 -8.91
CA MET A 211 -5.63 -12.30 -7.47
C MET A 211 -5.13 -13.67 -6.98
N ALA A 212 -5.67 -14.76 -7.55
CA ALA A 212 -5.27 -16.12 -7.24
C ALA A 212 -3.84 -16.41 -7.71
N ASP A 213 -3.48 -16.02 -8.93
CA ASP A 213 -2.13 -16.19 -9.48
C ASP A 213 -1.09 -15.43 -8.64
N PHE A 214 -1.43 -14.21 -8.21
CA PHE A 214 -0.58 -13.45 -7.31
C PHE A 214 -0.39 -14.08 -5.94
N ALA A 215 -1.48 -14.55 -5.32
CA ALA A 215 -1.42 -15.19 -4.01
C ALA A 215 -0.52 -16.44 -4.06
N ALA A 216 -0.55 -17.19 -5.18
CA ALA A 216 0.35 -18.31 -5.41
C ALA A 216 1.81 -17.85 -5.58
N THR A 217 2.05 -16.81 -6.38
CA THR A 217 3.40 -16.32 -6.70
C THR A 217 4.12 -15.65 -5.52
N VAL A 218 3.39 -14.97 -4.62
CA VAL A 218 3.98 -14.24 -3.48
C VAL A 218 4.44 -15.15 -2.35
N ARG A 219 3.84 -16.35 -2.23
CA ARG A 219 4.11 -17.26 -1.12
C ARG A 219 5.59 -17.61 -1.02
N GLY A 220 6.20 -18.03 -2.12
CA GLY A 220 7.62 -18.41 -2.17
C GLY A 220 8.57 -17.30 -1.70
N PRO A 221 8.56 -16.11 -2.35
CA PRO A 221 9.39 -14.98 -1.93
C PRO A 221 9.11 -14.50 -0.50
N THR A 222 7.86 -14.55 -0.05
CA THR A 222 7.53 -14.20 1.35
C THR A 222 8.12 -15.19 2.34
N THR A 223 8.02 -16.49 2.05
CA THR A 223 8.69 -17.53 2.85
C THR A 223 10.22 -17.34 2.82
N ALA A 224 10.79 -16.97 1.67
CA ALA A 224 12.21 -16.65 1.58
C ALA A 224 12.58 -15.43 2.45
N LEU A 225 11.76 -14.37 2.45
CA LEU A 225 11.98 -13.22 3.31
C LEU A 225 11.90 -13.58 4.80
N TYR A 226 10.99 -14.48 5.18
CA TYR A 226 10.96 -15.01 6.54
C TYR A 226 12.23 -15.81 6.87
N ALA A 227 12.65 -16.71 5.98
CA ALA A 227 13.83 -17.54 6.19
C ALA A 227 15.12 -16.70 6.27
N PHE A 228 15.34 -15.78 5.31
CA PHE A 228 16.59 -15.01 5.19
C PHE A 228 16.57 -13.69 5.96
N GLY A 229 15.42 -13.06 6.10
CA GLY A 229 15.27 -11.78 6.81
C GLY A 229 14.96 -11.95 8.29
N VAL A 230 14.41 -13.08 8.72
CA VAL A 230 14.07 -13.28 10.14
C VAL A 230 14.85 -14.43 10.75
N LEU A 231 14.64 -15.65 10.26
CA LEU A 231 15.21 -16.84 10.89
C LEU A 231 16.74 -16.85 10.82
N LEU A 232 17.33 -16.62 9.65
CA LEU A 232 18.78 -16.64 9.48
C LEU A 232 19.48 -15.62 10.40
N PRO A 233 19.09 -14.34 10.46
CA PRO A 233 19.68 -13.39 11.40
C PRO A 233 19.51 -13.78 12.86
N LEU A 234 18.35 -14.30 13.27
CA LEU A 234 18.15 -14.72 14.66
C LEU A 234 18.99 -15.96 15.01
N THR A 235 19.08 -16.93 14.12
CA THR A 235 19.94 -18.12 14.31
C THR A 235 21.42 -17.74 14.33
N LEU A 236 21.85 -16.77 13.52
CA LEU A 236 23.22 -16.27 13.50
C LEU A 236 23.62 -15.65 14.86
N VAL A 237 22.70 -14.92 15.52
CA VAL A 237 22.93 -14.45 16.91
C VAL A 237 23.08 -15.65 17.86
N GLY A 238 22.20 -16.65 17.74
CA GLY A 238 22.23 -17.84 18.61
C GLY A 238 23.49 -18.69 18.48
N VAL A 239 24.12 -18.73 17.30
CA VAL A 239 25.37 -19.48 17.06
C VAL A 239 26.61 -18.69 17.49
N LEU A 240 26.49 -17.37 17.66
CA LEU A 240 27.62 -16.50 18.00
C LEU A 240 28.38 -16.91 19.27
N PRO A 241 27.72 -17.32 20.37
CA PRO A 241 28.44 -17.80 21.56
C PRO A 241 29.22 -19.09 21.30
N ALA A 242 28.66 -20.04 20.54
CA ALA A 242 29.34 -21.28 20.18
C ALA A 242 30.56 -21.04 19.26
N ALA A 243 30.43 -20.13 18.29
CA ALA A 243 31.53 -19.75 17.42
C ALA A 243 32.69 -19.10 18.22
N ARG A 244 32.37 -18.34 19.27
CA ARG A 244 33.38 -17.79 20.19
C ARG A 244 34.04 -18.85 21.05
N ALA A 245 33.29 -19.80 21.58
CA ALA A 245 33.85 -20.93 22.32
C ALA A 245 34.83 -21.75 21.46
N ALA A 246 34.65 -21.75 20.13
CA ALA A 246 35.57 -22.33 19.15
C ALA A 246 36.76 -21.42 18.77
N GLY A 247 36.91 -20.24 19.39
CA GLY A 247 38.02 -19.30 19.15
C GLY A 247 37.84 -18.38 17.95
N ILE A 248 36.66 -18.31 17.32
CA ILE A 248 36.41 -17.42 16.18
C ILE A 248 36.09 -16.01 16.68
N VAL A 249 36.96 -15.05 16.38
CA VAL A 249 36.78 -13.64 16.77
C VAL A 249 36.18 -12.85 15.61
N PHE A 250 35.01 -12.24 15.84
CA PHE A 250 34.37 -11.33 14.88
C PHE A 250 34.61 -9.87 15.30
N PRO A 251 35.09 -9.00 14.39
CA PRO A 251 35.22 -7.59 14.70
C PRO A 251 33.84 -6.97 14.92
N ALA A 252 33.69 -6.20 16.00
CA ALA A 252 32.40 -5.61 16.38
C ALA A 252 31.79 -4.74 15.27
N SER A 253 32.62 -4.01 14.55
CA SER A 253 32.22 -3.19 13.40
C SER A 253 31.64 -4.03 12.25
N ALA A 254 32.16 -5.23 11.99
CA ALA A 254 31.63 -6.10 10.95
C ALA A 254 30.25 -6.65 11.33
N PHE A 255 30.07 -7.03 12.60
CA PHE A 255 28.77 -7.48 13.10
C PHE A 255 27.71 -6.37 12.97
N VAL A 256 28.01 -5.17 13.48
CA VAL A 256 27.11 -4.01 13.38
C VAL A 256 26.81 -3.67 11.92
N PHE A 257 27.80 -3.67 11.04
CA PHE A 257 27.57 -3.41 9.62
C PHE A 257 26.66 -4.46 8.96
N VAL A 258 26.84 -5.75 9.26
CA VAL A 258 26.00 -6.80 8.70
C VAL A 258 24.57 -6.69 9.22
N TYR A 259 24.38 -6.50 10.53
CA TYR A 259 23.04 -6.43 11.15
C TYR A 259 22.29 -5.13 10.86
N ASP A 260 22.97 -3.99 10.87
CA ASP A 260 22.29 -2.69 10.80
C ASP A 260 22.33 -2.07 9.40
N VAL A 261 23.10 -2.63 8.46
CA VAL A 261 23.17 -2.14 7.07
C VAL A 261 22.84 -3.22 6.06
N VAL A 262 23.61 -4.32 6.02
CA VAL A 262 23.47 -5.34 4.95
C VAL A 262 22.11 -6.03 5.03
N LEU A 263 21.73 -6.56 6.19
CA LEU A 263 20.47 -7.28 6.38
C LEU A 263 19.23 -6.38 6.16
N PRO A 264 19.14 -5.16 6.71
CA PRO A 264 18.06 -4.23 6.40
C PRO A 264 17.97 -3.91 4.91
N LEU A 265 19.10 -3.68 4.25
CA LEU A 265 19.12 -3.35 2.82
C LEU A 265 18.65 -4.51 1.96
N THR A 266 19.02 -5.75 2.27
CA THR A 266 18.53 -6.94 1.56
C THR A 266 17.02 -7.13 1.78
N VAL A 267 16.53 -6.92 3.01
CA VAL A 267 15.10 -6.96 3.32
C VAL A 267 14.35 -5.85 2.60
N VAL A 268 14.88 -4.62 2.53
CA VAL A 268 14.30 -3.51 1.76
C VAL A 268 14.24 -3.86 0.28
N ALA A 269 15.34 -4.36 -0.30
CA ALA A 269 15.39 -4.73 -1.72
C ALA A 269 14.39 -5.83 -2.06
N ALA A 270 14.33 -6.88 -1.23
CA ALA A 270 13.36 -7.97 -1.38
C ALA A 270 11.91 -7.49 -1.21
N SER A 271 11.65 -6.62 -0.22
CA SER A 271 10.33 -6.02 0.02
C SER A 271 9.91 -5.14 -1.14
N ALA A 272 10.79 -4.29 -1.66
CA ALA A 272 10.53 -3.43 -2.82
C ALA A 272 10.25 -4.26 -4.07
N TRP A 273 11.05 -5.31 -4.33
CA TRP A 273 10.83 -6.23 -5.44
C TRP A 273 9.49 -6.96 -5.36
N LEU A 274 9.08 -7.40 -4.17
CA LEU A 274 7.77 -7.99 -3.91
C LEU A 274 6.63 -7.00 -4.14
N LEU A 275 6.77 -5.77 -3.64
CA LEU A 275 5.73 -4.73 -3.77
C LEU A 275 5.52 -4.29 -5.21
N VAL A 276 6.58 -4.25 -6.04
CA VAL A 276 6.48 -3.91 -7.47
C VAL A 276 5.68 -4.94 -8.27
N ARG A 277 5.67 -6.21 -7.84
CA ARG A 277 4.98 -7.32 -8.51
C ARG A 277 3.53 -7.53 -8.03
N ARG A 278 3.00 -6.64 -7.18
CA ARG A 278 1.62 -6.74 -6.68
C ARG A 278 0.58 -6.33 -7.74
N PRO A 279 -0.39 -7.18 -8.12
CA PRO A 279 -1.66 -6.75 -8.67
C PRO A 279 -2.40 -6.00 -7.56
N VAL A 280 -2.51 -4.69 -7.72
CA VAL A 280 -3.16 -3.85 -6.73
C VAL A 280 -4.65 -3.89 -7.04
N ALA A 281 -5.31 -4.91 -6.51
CA ALA A 281 -6.70 -5.19 -6.84
C ALA A 281 -7.70 -4.17 -6.33
N LEU A 282 -7.32 -3.12 -5.56
CA LEU A 282 -8.04 -1.85 -5.35
C LEU A 282 -7.26 -1.02 -4.31
N PRO A 283 -6.73 0.17 -4.65
CA PRO A 283 -6.05 1.02 -3.67
C PRO A 283 -7.06 1.51 -2.62
N PRO A 284 -6.66 1.65 -1.35
CA PRO A 284 -7.54 2.18 -0.32
C PRO A 284 -7.85 3.64 -0.64
N PRO A 285 -9.04 4.15 -0.24
CA PRO A 285 -9.37 5.55 -0.42
C PRO A 285 -8.30 6.45 0.19
N ARG A 286 -7.82 7.40 -0.61
CA ARG A 286 -6.85 8.40 -0.19
C ARG A 286 -7.58 9.37 0.75
N VAL A 287 -7.03 9.51 1.95
CA VAL A 287 -7.49 10.51 2.92
C VAL A 287 -6.38 11.53 2.99
N ASP A 288 -6.59 12.67 2.35
CA ASP A 288 -5.64 13.76 2.33
C ASP A 288 -5.66 14.52 3.66
N GLY A 289 -4.59 15.29 3.92
CA GLY A 289 -4.43 16.05 5.16
C GLY A 289 -5.44 17.20 5.32
N ASP A 290 -6.14 17.56 4.25
CA ASP A 290 -7.13 18.64 4.21
C ASP A 290 -8.51 18.21 4.71
N HIS A 291 -8.68 16.93 5.07
CA HIS A 291 -9.95 16.41 5.56
C HIS A 291 -10.31 17.04 6.93
N PRO A 292 -11.56 17.52 7.16
CA PRO A 292 -11.92 18.29 8.36
C PRO A 292 -11.69 17.52 9.68
N ASP A 293 -11.93 16.21 9.68
CA ASP A 293 -11.65 15.33 10.82
C ASP A 293 -10.15 15.10 11.12
N VAL A 294 -9.24 15.45 10.21
CA VAL A 294 -7.79 15.37 10.41
C VAL A 294 -7.35 16.69 11.06
N GLY A 295 -7.57 16.79 12.37
CA GLY A 295 -7.32 18.02 13.13
C GLY A 295 -5.94 18.63 12.90
N ALA A 296 -5.87 19.96 12.92
CA ALA A 296 -4.69 20.72 12.57
C ALA A 296 -3.50 20.48 13.53
N GLY A 297 -2.47 19.82 13.02
CA GLY A 297 -1.08 20.03 13.43
C GLY A 297 -0.30 18.78 13.86
N PRO A 298 0.99 18.71 13.49
CA PRO A 298 1.88 17.58 13.83
C PRO A 298 2.19 17.50 15.34
N TRP A 299 1.80 18.48 16.14
CA TRP A 299 2.15 18.60 17.56
C TRP A 299 1.68 17.42 18.40
N ARG A 300 0.52 16.82 18.10
CA ARG A 300 0.03 15.63 18.83
C ARG A 300 0.97 14.45 18.66
N GLY A 301 1.48 14.26 17.43
CA GLY A 301 2.52 13.27 17.14
C GLY A 301 3.83 13.58 17.87
N LEU A 302 4.26 14.84 17.88
CA LEU A 302 5.48 15.26 18.58
C LEU A 302 5.39 15.04 20.10
N LEU A 303 4.27 15.39 20.74
CA LEU A 303 4.08 15.18 22.17
C LEU A 303 3.99 13.71 22.53
N ALA A 304 3.23 12.91 21.76
CA ALA A 304 3.17 11.47 21.96
C ALA A 304 4.56 10.84 21.77
N GLY A 305 5.33 11.31 20.79
CA GLY A 305 6.71 10.92 20.58
C GLY A 305 7.63 11.27 21.75
N ALA A 306 7.56 12.51 22.26
CA ALA A 306 8.35 12.95 23.41
C ALA A 306 8.02 12.13 24.67
N ALA A 307 6.73 11.89 24.93
CA ALA A 307 6.29 11.01 26.01
C ALA A 307 6.79 9.57 25.81
N GLY A 308 6.70 9.05 24.58
CA GLY A 308 7.22 7.72 24.21
C GLY A 308 8.74 7.59 24.41
N VAL A 309 9.52 8.62 24.05
CA VAL A 309 10.96 8.69 24.31
C VAL A 309 11.24 8.65 25.81
N ALA A 310 10.53 9.46 26.61
CA ALA A 310 10.72 9.49 28.06
C ALA A 310 10.39 8.13 28.72
N VAL A 311 9.25 7.54 28.37
CA VAL A 311 8.83 6.21 28.86
C VAL A 311 9.81 5.14 28.42
N GLY A 312 10.22 5.15 27.14
CA GLY A 312 11.18 4.19 26.60
C GLY A 312 12.56 4.32 27.24
N TRP A 313 13.04 5.54 27.49
CA TRP A 313 14.34 5.77 28.13
C TRP A 313 14.39 5.23 29.55
N VAL A 314 13.36 5.56 30.35
CA VAL A 314 13.23 5.12 31.75
C VAL A 314 12.98 3.62 31.83
N GLY A 315 12.02 3.10 31.07
CA GLY A 315 11.68 1.67 31.05
C GLY A 315 12.82 0.80 30.52
N GLY A 316 13.47 1.23 29.44
CA GLY A 316 14.66 0.55 28.90
C GLY A 316 15.82 0.57 29.90
N GLY A 317 16.06 1.70 30.56
CA GLY A 317 17.13 1.84 31.55
C GLY A 317 16.92 0.98 32.80
N ALA A 318 15.67 0.72 33.18
CA ALA A 318 15.33 -0.21 34.25
C ALA A 318 15.64 -1.67 33.89
N VAL A 319 15.66 -2.03 32.60
CA VAL A 319 16.01 -3.37 32.11
C VAL A 319 17.52 -3.50 31.93
N ALA A 320 18.14 -2.59 31.19
CA ALA A 320 19.58 -2.53 30.98
C ALA A 320 20.03 -1.14 30.50
N SER A 321 21.25 -0.72 30.85
CA SER A 321 21.79 0.60 30.47
C SER A 321 21.88 0.81 28.95
N TRP A 322 22.14 -0.25 28.19
CA TRP A 322 22.19 -0.20 26.72
C TRP A 322 20.81 -0.22 26.07
N ALA A 323 19.75 -0.61 26.80
CA ALA A 323 18.41 -0.74 26.25
C ALA A 323 17.66 0.60 26.18
N SER A 324 18.05 1.61 26.97
CA SER A 324 17.48 2.97 26.94
C SER A 324 17.39 3.59 25.54
N PRO A 325 18.47 3.67 24.72
CA PRO A 325 18.40 4.29 23.40
C PRO A 325 17.49 3.51 22.41
N VAL A 326 17.52 2.17 22.45
CA VAL A 326 16.66 1.33 21.58
C VAL A 326 15.20 1.50 21.98
N ALA A 327 14.90 1.45 23.27
CA ALA A 327 13.56 1.60 23.79
C ALA A 327 12.99 3.00 23.55
N ALA A 328 13.80 4.04 23.74
CA ALA A 328 13.43 5.42 23.46
C ALA A 328 13.14 5.64 21.96
N ALA A 329 13.96 5.08 21.06
CA ALA A 329 13.72 5.15 19.62
C ALA A 329 12.44 4.41 19.22
N GLY A 330 12.25 3.17 19.70
CA GLY A 330 11.09 2.34 19.39
C GLY A 330 9.77 2.89 19.92
N PHE A 331 9.70 3.23 21.21
CA PHE A 331 8.49 3.82 21.81
C PHE A 331 8.25 5.25 21.30
N GLY A 332 9.29 6.05 21.11
CA GLY A 332 9.20 7.42 20.59
C GLY A 332 8.67 7.48 19.17
N LEU A 333 9.32 6.78 18.22
CA LEU A 333 8.87 6.72 16.83
C LEU A 333 7.50 6.03 16.72
N GLY A 334 7.30 4.94 17.47
CA GLY A 334 6.03 4.21 17.50
C GLY A 334 4.85 5.08 17.93
N ALA A 335 4.99 5.79 19.05
CA ALA A 335 3.96 6.68 19.58
C ALA A 335 3.74 7.90 18.69
N ALA A 336 4.81 8.49 18.15
CA ALA A 336 4.71 9.63 17.24
C ALA A 336 3.92 9.28 15.96
N LEU A 337 4.26 8.16 15.32
CA LEU A 337 3.57 7.70 14.11
C LEU A 337 2.12 7.30 14.41
N ALA A 338 1.88 6.55 15.48
CA ALA A 338 0.54 6.13 15.85
C ALA A 338 -0.39 7.33 16.13
N ALA A 339 0.09 8.32 16.89
CA ALA A 339 -0.69 9.51 17.21
C ALA A 339 -0.87 10.44 16.00
N HIS A 340 0.15 10.59 15.15
CA HIS A 340 0.07 11.43 13.96
C HIS A 340 -0.93 10.88 12.94
N TYR A 341 -0.93 9.55 12.72
CA TYR A 341 -1.79 8.92 11.71
C TYR A 341 -3.15 8.42 12.23
N TYR A 342 -3.41 8.52 13.54
CA TYR A 342 -4.67 8.10 14.14
C TYR A 342 -5.92 8.78 13.54
N PRO A 343 -5.95 10.11 13.29
CA PRO A 343 -7.12 10.77 12.71
C PRO A 343 -7.46 10.22 11.31
N MET A 344 -6.45 10.06 10.45
CA MET A 344 -6.63 9.49 9.11
C MET A 344 -7.11 8.04 9.17
N ALA A 345 -6.60 7.26 10.13
CA ALA A 345 -7.05 5.89 10.37
C ALA A 345 -8.52 5.84 10.84
N ARG A 346 -8.99 6.85 11.58
CA ARG A 346 -10.39 7.00 12.01
C ARG A 346 -11.31 7.28 10.83
N VAL A 347 -10.97 8.26 9.99
CA VAL A 347 -11.73 8.58 8.77
C VAL A 347 -11.90 7.34 7.90
N ARG A 348 -10.81 6.58 7.68
CA ARG A 348 -10.88 5.32 6.93
C ARG A 348 -11.73 4.24 7.56
N ARG A 349 -11.83 4.22 8.88
CA ARG A 349 -12.75 3.29 9.56
C ARG A 349 -14.18 3.71 9.25
N ARG A 350 -14.51 5.00 9.39
CA ARG A 350 -15.83 5.52 9.02
C ARG A 350 -16.18 5.25 7.55
N VAL A 351 -15.27 5.48 6.61
CA VAL A 351 -15.51 5.17 5.18
C VAL A 351 -15.81 3.68 4.99
N ARG A 352 -15.06 2.78 5.62
CA ARG A 352 -15.32 1.33 5.54
C ARG A 352 -16.64 0.94 6.18
N ASP A 353 -17.00 1.57 7.29
CA ASP A 353 -18.26 1.33 7.97
C ASP A 353 -19.44 1.79 7.09
N VAL A 354 -19.32 2.95 6.43
CA VAL A 354 -20.30 3.46 5.46
C VAL A 354 -20.40 2.55 4.25
N GLU A 355 -19.28 2.04 3.74
CA GLU A 355 -19.30 1.10 2.63
C GLU A 355 -19.93 -0.24 3.05
N SER A 356 -19.75 -0.72 4.29
CA SER A 356 -20.06 -2.10 4.68
C SER A 356 -21.45 -2.62 4.31
N ARG A 357 -22.49 -1.76 4.27
CA ARG A 357 -23.88 -2.12 3.90
C ARG A 357 -24.41 -1.36 2.68
N LEU A 358 -23.53 -0.76 1.87
CA LEU A 358 -23.92 0.01 0.69
C LEU A 358 -24.66 -0.84 -0.36
N ASP A 359 -24.30 -2.11 -0.53
CA ASP A 359 -25.01 -3.04 -1.42
C ASP A 359 -26.43 -3.30 -0.93
N ASP A 360 -26.61 -3.56 0.37
CA ASP A 360 -27.95 -3.74 0.95
C ASP A 360 -28.80 -2.46 0.85
N ALA A 361 -28.18 -1.29 1.03
CA ALA A 361 -28.83 0.01 0.82
C ALA A 361 -29.34 0.20 -0.60
N LEU A 362 -28.48 -0.04 -1.59
CA LEU A 362 -28.89 0.06 -2.99
C LEU A 362 -29.95 -0.99 -3.33
N TYR A 363 -29.85 -2.21 -2.82
CA TYR A 363 -30.84 -3.25 -3.06
C TYR A 363 -32.22 -2.84 -2.55
N LEU A 364 -32.32 -2.35 -1.32
CA LEU A 364 -33.57 -1.89 -0.71
C LEU A 364 -34.17 -0.67 -1.42
N VAL A 365 -33.34 0.33 -1.75
CA VAL A 365 -33.79 1.51 -2.49
C VAL A 365 -34.25 1.11 -3.89
N GLY A 366 -33.44 0.33 -4.61
CA GLY A 366 -33.74 -0.14 -5.95
C GLY A 366 -35.02 -0.96 -6.01
N ARG A 367 -35.24 -1.88 -5.07
CA ARG A 367 -36.45 -2.69 -5.00
C ARG A 367 -37.71 -1.84 -4.83
N ARG A 368 -37.67 -0.86 -3.93
CA ARG A 368 -38.80 0.07 -3.72
C ARG A 368 -39.09 0.93 -4.94
N VAL A 369 -38.04 1.37 -5.63
CA VAL A 369 -38.16 2.15 -6.87
C VAL A 369 -38.74 1.31 -8.01
N ASP A 370 -38.35 0.03 -8.09
CA ASP A 370 -38.91 -0.94 -9.02
C ASP A 370 -40.42 -1.17 -8.76
N ASP A 371 -40.80 -1.24 -7.48
CA ASP A 371 -42.20 -1.31 -7.02
C ASP A 371 -42.98 0.01 -7.24
N GLY A 372 -42.34 1.07 -7.78
CA GLY A 372 -42.98 2.33 -8.15
C GLY A 372 -42.88 3.47 -7.13
N THR A 373 -42.05 3.30 -6.09
CA THR A 373 -41.79 4.35 -5.09
C THR A 373 -40.83 5.40 -5.64
N ALA A 374 -41.05 6.68 -5.33
CA ALA A 374 -40.08 7.73 -5.66
C ALA A 374 -38.74 7.46 -4.98
N VAL A 375 -37.62 7.70 -5.67
CA VAL A 375 -36.26 7.42 -5.14
C VAL A 375 -36.04 8.09 -3.79
N GLU A 376 -36.58 9.29 -3.61
CA GLU A 376 -36.41 10.05 -2.40
C GLU A 376 -37.10 9.41 -1.18
N THR A 377 -38.32 8.91 -1.36
CA THR A 377 -39.05 8.18 -0.33
C THR A 377 -38.41 6.81 -0.08
N ALA A 378 -37.88 6.19 -1.13
CA ALA A 378 -37.15 4.92 -1.00
C ALA A 378 -35.85 5.08 -0.19
N VAL A 379 -35.11 6.19 -0.39
CA VAL A 379 -33.91 6.52 0.40
C VAL A 379 -34.26 6.78 1.87
N GLU A 380 -35.33 7.52 2.14
CA GLU A 380 -35.81 7.79 3.50
C GLU A 380 -36.21 6.48 4.21
N ALA A 381 -36.98 5.61 3.55
CA ALA A 381 -37.36 4.32 4.11
C ALA A 381 -36.16 3.37 4.31
N ALA A 382 -35.20 3.39 3.40
CA ALA A 382 -33.99 2.58 3.55
C ALA A 382 -33.08 3.08 4.69
N ALA A 383 -33.13 4.36 5.03
CA ALA A 383 -32.40 4.91 6.18
C ALA A 383 -32.90 4.32 7.52
N ASP A 384 -34.21 4.03 7.62
CA ASP A 384 -34.81 3.43 8.82
C ASP A 384 -34.54 1.92 8.93
N ASP A 385 -34.37 1.23 7.80
CA ASP A 385 -34.17 -0.23 7.76
C ASP A 385 -32.71 -0.68 7.96
N ILE A 386 -31.74 0.22 7.75
CA ILE A 386 -30.32 -0.13 7.70
C ILE A 386 -29.62 0.45 8.91
N ASP A 387 -29.09 -0.40 9.79
CA ASP A 387 -28.31 0.12 10.91
C ASP A 387 -26.89 0.54 10.52
N GLY A 388 -26.32 1.39 11.37
CA GLY A 388 -24.91 1.75 11.35
C GLY A 388 -24.61 2.89 10.37
N ALA A 389 -23.34 3.03 10.02
CA ALA A 389 -22.85 4.20 9.30
C ALA A 389 -23.48 4.40 7.92
N THR A 390 -23.91 3.33 7.25
CA THR A 390 -24.64 3.43 5.97
C THR A 390 -26.03 4.01 6.15
N GLY A 391 -26.77 3.58 7.19
CA GLY A 391 -28.08 4.15 7.53
C GLY A 391 -27.98 5.61 7.96
N ASP A 392 -27.00 5.93 8.81
CA ASP A 392 -26.69 7.31 9.22
C ASP A 392 -26.50 8.21 7.98
N LEU A 393 -25.75 7.73 6.98
CA LEU A 393 -25.48 8.46 5.74
C LEU A 393 -26.78 8.72 4.94
N LEU A 394 -27.65 7.72 4.81
CA LEU A 394 -28.94 7.87 4.12
C LEU A 394 -29.86 8.84 4.88
N SER A 395 -29.88 8.74 6.21
CA SER A 395 -30.63 9.64 7.09
C SER A 395 -30.13 11.08 6.98
N GLU A 396 -28.82 11.27 6.93
CA GLU A 396 -28.20 12.58 6.69
C GLU A 396 -28.59 13.15 5.34
N ALA A 397 -28.52 12.35 4.26
CA ALA A 397 -28.94 12.78 2.93
C ALA A 397 -30.45 13.13 2.88
N ALA A 398 -31.31 12.32 3.48
CA ALA A 398 -32.74 12.63 3.61
C ALA A 398 -32.99 13.92 4.42
N GLY A 399 -32.18 14.15 5.47
CA GLY A 399 -32.16 15.37 6.27
C GLY A 399 -31.76 16.61 5.47
N VAL A 400 -30.67 16.54 4.70
CA VAL A 400 -30.20 17.63 3.82
C VAL A 400 -31.26 17.96 2.78
N ARG A 401 -31.83 16.94 2.14
CA ARG A 401 -32.92 17.10 1.18
C ARG A 401 -34.14 17.81 1.79
N SER A 402 -34.60 17.37 2.96
CA SER A 402 -35.80 17.93 3.59
C SER A 402 -35.60 19.36 4.07
N ARG A 403 -34.42 19.67 4.63
CA ARG A 403 -34.08 21.01 5.14
C ARG A 403 -33.76 22.01 4.02
N LEU A 404 -33.00 21.60 3.01
CA LEU A 404 -32.54 22.48 1.93
C LEU A 404 -33.43 22.44 0.67
N ARG A 405 -34.42 21.54 0.62
CA ARG A 405 -35.35 21.36 -0.52
C ARG A 405 -34.63 21.10 -1.86
N VAL A 406 -33.52 20.38 -1.80
CA VAL A 406 -32.71 20.03 -2.97
C VAL A 406 -33.04 18.63 -3.51
N GLY A 407 -32.58 18.29 -4.73
CA GLY A 407 -32.73 16.95 -5.30
C GLY A 407 -31.75 15.92 -4.73
N VAL A 408 -31.93 14.64 -5.08
CA VAL A 408 -31.08 13.52 -4.60
C VAL A 408 -29.60 13.77 -4.85
N ARG A 409 -29.24 14.29 -6.03
CA ARG A 409 -27.85 14.58 -6.37
C ARG A 409 -27.19 15.53 -5.37
N GLU A 410 -27.85 16.65 -5.07
CA GLU A 410 -27.32 17.69 -4.20
C GLU A 410 -27.31 17.25 -2.74
N ALA A 411 -28.31 16.47 -2.32
CA ALA A 411 -28.39 15.91 -0.98
C ALA A 411 -27.22 14.97 -0.63
N PHE A 412 -26.69 14.25 -1.62
CA PHE A 412 -25.52 13.39 -1.45
C PHE A 412 -24.20 14.08 -1.81
N LEU A 413 -24.13 14.73 -2.97
CA LEU A 413 -22.90 15.20 -3.62
C LEU A 413 -22.72 16.72 -3.61
N GLY A 414 -23.68 17.47 -3.06
CA GLY A 414 -23.59 18.92 -2.93
C GLY A 414 -22.55 19.38 -1.92
N GLU A 415 -22.37 20.70 -1.80
CA GLU A 415 -21.43 21.30 -0.84
C GLU A 415 -21.69 20.87 0.61
N TYR A 416 -22.97 20.72 0.96
CA TYR A 416 -23.44 20.21 2.27
C TYR A 416 -24.05 18.81 2.16
N GLY A 417 -23.65 18.04 1.14
CA GLY A 417 -24.16 16.70 0.92
C GLY A 417 -23.59 15.70 1.92
N ALA A 418 -24.33 14.62 2.18
CA ALA A 418 -23.93 13.58 3.14
C ALA A 418 -22.58 12.90 2.80
N LEU A 419 -22.12 12.98 1.54
CA LEU A 419 -20.84 12.42 1.10
C LEU A 419 -19.71 13.47 0.99
N ALA A 420 -19.92 14.72 1.40
CA ALA A 420 -18.91 15.77 1.33
C ALA A 420 -17.60 15.34 2.03
N ASP A 421 -17.73 14.74 3.21
CA ASP A 421 -16.61 14.27 4.05
C ASP A 421 -16.35 12.75 3.93
N VAL A 422 -16.90 12.09 2.90
CA VAL A 422 -16.71 10.65 2.69
C VAL A 422 -15.89 10.43 1.40
N PRO A 423 -14.56 10.26 1.50
CA PRO A 423 -13.70 10.08 0.33
C PRO A 423 -13.80 8.66 -0.23
N SER A 424 -14.98 8.23 -0.68
CA SER A 424 -15.18 6.94 -1.35
C SER A 424 -15.76 7.13 -2.76
N PRO A 425 -15.03 6.72 -3.81
CA PRO A 425 -15.54 6.71 -5.18
C PRO A 425 -16.78 5.82 -5.33
N ARG A 426 -16.88 4.73 -4.57
CA ARG A 426 -18.00 3.79 -4.62
C ARG A 426 -19.29 4.41 -4.11
N THR A 427 -19.23 5.09 -2.96
CA THR A 427 -20.41 5.77 -2.40
C THR A 427 -20.84 6.93 -3.29
N ARG A 428 -19.90 7.66 -3.89
CA ARG A 428 -20.22 8.72 -4.88
C ARG A 428 -20.86 8.15 -6.15
N GLY A 429 -20.35 7.02 -6.66
CA GLY A 429 -20.92 6.31 -7.80
C GLY A 429 -22.34 5.82 -7.51
N ALA A 430 -22.57 5.24 -6.33
CA ALA A 430 -23.89 4.84 -5.85
C ALA A 430 -24.85 6.05 -5.74
N ALA A 431 -24.40 7.17 -5.18
CA ALA A 431 -25.20 8.39 -5.10
C ALA A 431 -25.50 8.99 -6.48
N ALA A 432 -24.55 8.96 -7.41
CA ALA A 432 -24.75 9.40 -8.79
C ALA A 432 -25.78 8.53 -9.51
N LEU A 433 -25.77 7.22 -9.29
CA LEU A 433 -26.79 6.31 -9.79
C LEU A 433 -28.17 6.64 -9.22
N LEU A 434 -28.30 6.80 -7.90
CA LEU A 434 -29.56 7.18 -7.27
C LEU A 434 -30.08 8.52 -7.81
N ALA A 435 -29.18 9.47 -8.07
CA ALA A 435 -29.54 10.75 -8.69
C ALA A 435 -30.07 10.59 -10.11
N VAL A 436 -29.48 9.72 -10.93
CA VAL A 436 -29.98 9.42 -12.28
C VAL A 436 -31.30 8.66 -12.21
N ALA A 437 -31.42 7.71 -11.29
CA ALA A 437 -32.67 6.98 -11.06
C ALA A 437 -33.80 7.91 -10.65
N ALA A 438 -33.50 8.97 -9.88
CA ALA A 438 -34.48 9.96 -9.46
C ALA A 438 -34.99 10.81 -10.65
N SER A 439 -34.15 11.08 -11.65
CA SER A 439 -34.58 11.80 -12.86
C SER A 439 -35.32 10.92 -13.86
N GLU A 440 -34.99 9.63 -13.94
CA GLU A 440 -35.52 8.71 -14.97
C GLU A 440 -36.76 7.92 -14.51
N GLY A 441 -36.93 7.66 -13.21
CA GLY A 441 -38.07 6.89 -12.68
C GLY A 441 -38.01 5.40 -13.07
N ARG A 442 -39.11 4.80 -13.55
CA ARG A 442 -39.10 3.41 -14.08
C ARG A 442 -38.50 3.44 -15.50
N PRO A 443 -37.45 2.65 -15.81
CA PRO A 443 -37.06 1.35 -15.23
C PRO A 443 -35.79 1.37 -14.34
N ALA A 444 -35.46 2.49 -13.69
CA ALA A 444 -34.19 2.62 -12.97
C ALA A 444 -34.06 1.74 -11.72
N GLY A 445 -35.17 1.28 -11.13
CA GLY A 445 -35.18 0.38 -9.96
C GLY A 445 -34.42 -0.92 -10.20
N GLY A 446 -34.75 -1.65 -11.27
CA GLY A 446 -34.03 -2.86 -11.68
C GLY A 446 -32.53 -2.62 -11.97
N ALA A 447 -32.16 -1.45 -12.51
CA ALA A 447 -30.76 -1.08 -12.71
C ALA A 447 -30.02 -0.87 -11.37
N VAL A 448 -30.68 -0.25 -10.38
CA VAL A 448 -30.12 -0.08 -9.03
C VAL A 448 -29.95 -1.43 -8.33
N VAL A 449 -30.93 -2.34 -8.43
CA VAL A 449 -30.84 -3.69 -7.85
C VAL A 449 -29.69 -4.49 -8.46
N ALA A 450 -29.59 -4.52 -9.80
CA ALA A 450 -28.50 -5.21 -10.47
C ALA A 450 -27.12 -4.66 -10.08
N THR A 451 -27.03 -3.37 -9.77
CA THR A 451 -25.80 -2.75 -9.26
C THR A 451 -25.48 -3.18 -7.84
N ALA A 452 -26.50 -3.29 -6.99
CA ALA A 452 -26.35 -3.78 -5.63
C ALA A 452 -25.79 -5.21 -5.64
N ASP A 453 -26.34 -6.09 -6.47
CA ASP A 453 -25.85 -7.46 -6.63
C ASP A 453 -24.40 -7.48 -7.14
N HIS A 454 -24.07 -6.63 -8.13
CA HIS A 454 -22.69 -6.51 -8.61
C HIS A 454 -21.71 -6.05 -7.52
N LEU A 455 -22.08 -5.06 -6.70
CA LEU A 455 -21.25 -4.61 -5.58
C LEU A 455 -21.07 -5.71 -4.53
N ARG A 456 -22.11 -6.53 -4.30
CA ARG A 456 -22.05 -7.67 -3.39
C ARG A 456 -21.08 -8.75 -3.89
N ASP A 457 -21.15 -9.07 -5.18
CA ASP A 457 -20.27 -10.06 -5.81
C ASP A 457 -18.82 -9.59 -5.79
N LEU A 458 -18.57 -8.32 -6.18
CA LEU A 458 -17.25 -7.71 -6.10
C LEU A 458 -16.67 -7.77 -4.68
N ARG A 459 -17.48 -7.46 -3.65
CA ARG A 459 -17.06 -7.60 -2.24
C ARG A 459 -16.77 -9.04 -1.84
N SER A 460 -17.49 -10.00 -2.39
CA SER A 460 -17.27 -11.42 -2.10
C SER A 460 -15.93 -11.87 -2.65
N VAL A 461 -15.66 -11.56 -3.92
CA VAL A 461 -14.40 -11.84 -4.62
C VAL A 461 -13.23 -11.15 -3.91
N GLU A 462 -13.39 -9.87 -3.53
CA GLU A 462 -12.38 -9.14 -2.75
C GLU A 462 -12.11 -9.77 -1.38
N ARG A 463 -13.16 -10.17 -0.65
CA ARG A 463 -13.02 -10.78 0.67
C ARG A 463 -12.27 -12.11 0.58
N GLU A 464 -12.57 -12.91 -0.44
CA GLU A 464 -11.89 -14.18 -0.65
C GLU A 464 -10.40 -13.98 -0.98
N ALA A 465 -10.08 -13.10 -1.92
CA ALA A 465 -8.70 -12.78 -2.24
C ALA A 465 -7.93 -12.19 -1.04
N ARG A 466 -8.55 -11.30 -0.27
CA ARG A 466 -7.96 -10.75 0.96
C ARG A 466 -7.73 -11.83 2.01
N ARG A 467 -8.65 -12.79 2.18
CA ARG A 467 -8.45 -13.92 3.11
C ARG A 467 -7.22 -14.73 2.74
N GLN A 468 -7.04 -15.03 1.46
CA GLN A 468 -5.88 -15.78 0.97
C GLN A 468 -4.57 -15.02 1.23
N LEU A 469 -4.52 -13.72 0.93
CA LEU A 469 -3.36 -12.87 1.21
C LEU A 469 -3.09 -12.69 2.71
N ALA A 470 -4.13 -12.50 3.51
CA ALA A 470 -4.04 -12.31 4.96
C ALA A 470 -3.38 -13.50 5.67
N SER A 471 -3.55 -14.71 5.16
CA SER A 471 -2.88 -15.89 5.71
C SER A 471 -1.34 -15.79 5.64
N VAL A 472 -0.82 -15.21 4.56
CA VAL A 472 0.63 -15.06 4.31
C VAL A 472 1.15 -13.79 5.00
N THR A 473 0.45 -12.67 4.85
CA THR A 473 0.87 -11.37 5.39
C THR A 473 0.67 -11.25 6.90
N GLY A 474 -0.31 -11.96 7.46
CA GLY A 474 -0.57 -12.02 8.90
C GLY A 474 0.59 -12.62 9.68
N THR A 475 1.18 -13.71 9.16
CA THR A 475 2.39 -14.32 9.74
C THR A 475 3.55 -13.34 9.75
N LEU A 476 3.82 -12.65 8.63
CA LEU A 476 4.86 -11.62 8.56
C LEU A 476 4.64 -10.51 9.60
N GLY A 477 3.40 -10.00 9.71
CA GLY A 477 3.06 -8.92 10.64
C GLY A 477 3.24 -9.32 12.10
N ASN A 478 2.77 -10.52 12.47
CA ASN A 478 2.96 -11.05 13.83
C ASN A 478 4.43 -11.35 14.14
N THR A 479 5.20 -11.85 13.18
CA THR A 479 6.63 -12.05 13.34
C THR A 479 7.37 -10.74 13.54
N ALA A 480 7.01 -9.71 12.77
CA ALA A 480 7.59 -8.38 12.88
C ALA A 480 7.34 -7.73 14.25
N ALA A 481 6.11 -7.84 14.75
CA ALA A 481 5.69 -7.16 15.98
C ALA A 481 6.02 -7.94 17.26
N PHE A 482 6.06 -9.27 17.22
CA PHE A 482 6.20 -10.10 18.43
C PHE A 482 7.32 -11.12 18.34
N PHE A 483 7.28 -12.07 17.39
CA PHE A 483 8.20 -13.21 17.43
C PHE A 483 9.67 -12.85 17.23
N ALA A 484 10.00 -12.03 16.23
CA ALA A 484 11.39 -11.66 15.98
C ALA A 484 11.98 -10.82 17.12
N PRO A 485 11.29 -9.80 17.66
CA PRO A 485 11.74 -9.10 18.87
C PRO A 485 11.87 -9.99 20.11
N LEU A 486 10.96 -10.94 20.33
CA LEU A 486 11.07 -11.89 21.45
C LEU A 486 12.35 -12.72 21.33
N VAL A 487 12.56 -13.40 20.19
CA VAL A 487 13.76 -14.23 19.99
C VAL A 487 15.04 -13.39 20.06
N ALA A 488 15.02 -12.18 19.51
CA ALA A 488 16.11 -11.22 19.62
C ALA A 488 16.44 -10.90 21.10
N GLY A 489 15.43 -10.58 21.93
CA GLY A 489 15.63 -10.28 23.35
C GLY A 489 16.19 -11.48 24.13
N ALA A 490 15.63 -12.67 23.92
CA ALA A 490 16.09 -13.90 24.56
C ALA A 490 17.54 -14.27 24.18
N THR A 491 17.90 -14.13 22.90
CA THR A 491 19.27 -14.44 22.42
C THR A 491 20.30 -13.46 22.98
N VAL A 492 19.96 -12.17 23.08
CA VAL A 492 20.83 -11.17 23.72
C VAL A 492 21.04 -11.48 25.20
N ALA A 493 19.99 -11.88 25.92
CA ALA A 493 20.08 -12.27 27.32
C ALA A 493 20.96 -13.51 27.53
N MET A 494 20.79 -14.55 26.71
CA MET A 494 21.63 -15.74 26.75
C MET A 494 23.11 -15.38 26.51
N ALA A 495 23.39 -14.57 25.49
CA ALA A 495 24.74 -14.12 25.18
C ALA A 495 25.37 -13.31 26.34
N ALA A 496 24.57 -12.49 27.02
CA ALA A 496 25.00 -11.74 28.21
C ALA A 496 25.45 -12.67 29.35
N ARG A 497 24.65 -13.69 29.66
CA ARG A 497 24.92 -14.65 30.74
C ARG A 497 26.13 -15.53 30.45
N MET A 498 26.31 -15.93 29.19
CA MET A 498 27.51 -16.67 28.78
C MET A 498 28.76 -15.81 28.93
N ALA A 499 28.71 -14.54 28.52
CA ALA A 499 29.84 -13.62 28.67
C ALA A 499 30.21 -13.36 30.14
N GLU A 500 29.23 -13.27 31.05
CA GLU A 500 29.49 -13.19 32.50
C GLU A 500 30.17 -14.45 33.04
N THR A 501 29.70 -15.62 32.60
CA THR A 501 30.26 -16.92 33.01
C THR A 501 31.72 -17.06 32.54
N ASP A 502 32.01 -16.73 31.28
CA ASP A 502 33.36 -16.78 30.73
C ASP A 502 34.31 -15.85 31.48
N LEU A 503 33.86 -14.63 31.79
CA LEU A 503 34.64 -13.66 32.58
C LEU A 503 34.97 -14.21 33.98
N SER A 504 34.01 -14.90 34.62
CA SER A 504 34.19 -15.50 35.94
C SER A 504 35.18 -16.67 35.96
N LEU A 505 35.26 -17.43 34.86
CA LEU A 505 36.08 -18.64 34.75
C LEU A 505 37.50 -18.35 34.26
N SER A 506 37.65 -17.41 33.33
CA SER A 506 38.93 -17.14 32.66
C SER A 506 39.68 -15.91 33.21
N GLY A 507 38.99 -15.00 33.91
CA GLY A 507 39.58 -13.78 34.47
C GLY A 507 40.02 -12.74 33.42
N GLU A 508 39.95 -13.07 32.13
CA GLU A 508 40.27 -12.19 31.01
C GLU A 508 38.99 -11.73 30.32
N ALA A 509 38.86 -10.42 30.13
CA ALA A 509 37.95 -9.89 29.12
C ALA A 509 38.54 -10.22 27.75
N THR A 510 38.12 -11.36 27.17
CA THR A 510 38.39 -11.62 25.75
C THR A 510 37.90 -10.43 24.91
N THR A 511 38.45 -10.26 23.70
CA THR A 511 38.02 -9.24 22.72
C THR A 511 36.60 -9.51 22.17
N ALA A 512 35.68 -9.90 23.04
CA ALA A 512 34.30 -10.22 22.78
C ALA A 512 33.52 -8.96 22.40
N LEU A 513 32.50 -9.11 21.55
CA LEU A 513 31.50 -8.04 21.44
C LEU A 513 30.84 -7.86 22.81
N SER A 514 30.86 -6.63 23.30
CA SER A 514 30.18 -6.27 24.53
C SER A 514 28.68 -6.57 24.41
N THR A 515 28.07 -6.97 25.52
CA THR A 515 26.61 -7.16 25.62
C THR A 515 25.85 -5.91 25.16
N ALA A 516 26.40 -4.72 25.44
CA ALA A 516 25.82 -3.46 24.99
C ALA A 516 25.82 -3.32 23.46
N THR A 517 26.92 -3.65 22.78
CA THR A 517 26.99 -3.60 21.30
C THR A 517 26.04 -4.61 20.67
N LEU A 518 25.98 -5.83 21.21
CA LEU A 518 25.11 -6.89 20.72
C LEU A 518 23.64 -6.50 20.92
N GLY A 519 23.27 -6.06 22.12
CA GLY A 519 21.90 -5.64 22.43
C GLY A 519 21.43 -4.42 21.65
N LEU A 520 22.31 -3.45 21.38
CA LEU A 520 21.97 -2.27 20.59
C LEU A 520 21.78 -2.61 19.11
N SER A 521 22.68 -3.40 18.53
CA SER A 521 22.62 -3.79 17.11
C SER A 521 21.45 -4.74 16.83
N VAL A 522 21.28 -5.80 17.64
CA VAL A 522 20.16 -6.73 17.48
C VAL A 522 18.82 -6.03 17.74
N GLY A 523 18.76 -5.12 18.72
CA GLY A 523 17.58 -4.30 18.99
C GLY A 523 17.24 -3.35 17.85
N ALA A 524 18.22 -2.64 17.29
CA ALA A 524 18.04 -1.77 16.13
C ALA A 524 17.55 -2.57 14.91
N TYR A 525 18.15 -3.73 14.65
CA TYR A 525 17.70 -4.64 13.61
C TYR A 525 16.25 -5.11 13.82
N ALA A 526 15.87 -5.49 15.06
CA ALA A 526 14.51 -5.92 15.37
C ALA A 526 13.48 -4.80 15.13
N LEU A 527 13.79 -3.55 15.51
CA LEU A 527 12.94 -2.40 15.21
C LEU A 527 12.86 -2.11 13.70
N CYS A 528 13.98 -2.22 12.98
CA CYS A 528 14.01 -2.08 11.54
C CYS A 528 13.12 -3.13 10.85
N LEU A 529 13.26 -4.38 11.27
CA LEU A 529 12.44 -5.50 10.79
C LEU A 529 10.95 -5.27 11.10
N ALA A 530 10.62 -4.76 12.30
CA ALA A 530 9.26 -4.39 12.68
C ALA A 530 8.66 -3.36 11.71
N VAL A 531 9.44 -2.35 11.30
CA VAL A 531 9.03 -1.36 10.29
C VAL A 531 8.86 -2.01 8.93
N LEU A 532 9.89 -2.70 8.43
CA LEU A 532 9.96 -3.20 7.06
C LEU A 532 8.92 -4.29 6.79
N LEU A 533 8.82 -5.29 7.67
CA LEU A 533 7.85 -6.38 7.49
C LEU A 533 6.41 -5.91 7.72
N THR A 534 6.17 -4.96 8.62
CA THR A 534 4.82 -4.37 8.78
C THR A 534 4.43 -3.53 7.58
N ALA A 535 5.36 -2.75 7.01
CA ALA A 535 5.13 -2.00 5.79
C ALA A 535 4.88 -2.93 4.60
N LEU A 536 5.64 -4.02 4.47
CA LEU A 536 5.43 -5.03 3.45
C LEU A 536 4.08 -5.75 3.64
N SER A 537 3.79 -6.26 4.84
CA SER A 537 2.52 -6.93 5.17
C SER A 537 1.33 -6.02 4.87
N THR A 538 1.38 -4.76 5.31
CA THR A 538 0.34 -3.76 5.04
C THR A 538 0.25 -3.42 3.55
N GLY A 539 1.39 -3.29 2.87
CA GLY A 539 1.46 -2.99 1.45
C GLY A 539 0.91 -4.11 0.57
N LEU A 540 1.15 -5.37 0.95
CA LEU A 540 0.62 -6.56 0.28
C LEU A 540 -0.87 -6.76 0.54
N ASP A 541 -1.35 -6.58 1.78
CA ASP A 541 -2.76 -6.74 2.16
C ASP A 541 -3.63 -5.61 1.61
N ARG A 542 -3.23 -4.35 1.87
CA ARG A 542 -4.10 -3.17 1.67
C ARG A 542 -3.57 -2.14 0.70
N GLY A 543 -2.38 -2.34 0.12
CA GLY A 543 -1.73 -1.36 -0.75
C GLY A 543 -0.85 -0.36 0.01
N LEU A 544 0.04 0.30 -0.75
CA LEU A 544 0.98 1.29 -0.22
C LEU A 544 0.31 2.65 -0.07
N ASP A 545 -0.30 2.86 1.08
CA ASP A 545 -0.77 4.16 1.52
C ASP A 545 0.04 4.65 2.73
N ARG A 546 0.58 5.87 2.62
CA ARG A 546 1.47 6.44 3.64
C ARG A 546 0.82 6.50 5.02
N THR A 547 -0.45 6.88 5.11
CA THR A 547 -1.12 7.06 6.40
C THR A 547 -1.50 5.71 7.02
N LEU A 548 -1.83 4.71 6.19
CA LEU A 548 -2.12 3.35 6.69
C LEU A 548 -0.86 2.66 7.19
N VAL A 549 0.21 2.70 6.37
CA VAL A 549 1.50 2.10 6.70
C VAL A 549 2.07 2.79 7.93
N GLY A 550 2.05 4.12 8.00
CA GLY A 550 2.52 4.88 9.15
C GLY A 550 1.81 4.49 10.45
N TYR A 551 0.48 4.38 10.45
CA TYR A 551 -0.28 3.97 11.65
C TYR A 551 0.06 2.53 12.08
N ARG A 552 0.11 1.58 11.14
CA ARG A 552 0.42 0.17 11.43
C ARG A 552 1.86 -0.03 11.91
N VAL A 553 2.81 0.65 11.28
CA VAL A 553 4.22 0.66 11.70
C VAL A 553 4.36 1.25 13.11
N GLY A 554 3.62 2.33 13.41
CA GLY A 554 3.58 2.91 14.76
C GLY A 554 3.20 1.90 15.83
N LEU A 555 2.09 1.17 15.62
CA LEU A 555 1.65 0.11 16.53
C LEU A 555 2.64 -1.06 16.61
N ALA A 556 3.22 -1.47 15.49
CA ALA A 556 4.19 -2.57 15.45
C ALA A 556 5.48 -2.23 16.19
N LEU A 557 5.98 -0.99 16.09
CA LEU A 557 7.15 -0.52 16.84
C LEU A 557 6.92 -0.56 18.35
N LEU A 558 5.74 -0.12 18.81
CA LEU A 558 5.37 -0.19 20.23
C LEU A 558 5.36 -1.65 20.73
N ALA A 559 4.71 -2.55 19.99
CA ALA A 559 4.64 -3.96 20.31
C ALA A 559 6.01 -4.64 20.28
N ALA A 560 6.82 -4.36 19.25
CA ALA A 560 8.15 -4.93 19.08
C ALA A 560 9.10 -4.49 20.19
N THR A 561 9.09 -3.22 20.54
CA THR A 561 9.92 -2.68 21.62
C THR A 561 9.57 -3.32 22.96
N GLY A 562 8.27 -3.39 23.28
CA GLY A 562 7.81 -4.07 24.50
C GLY A 562 8.17 -5.56 24.54
N SER A 563 7.99 -6.26 23.42
CA SER A 563 8.31 -7.68 23.28
C SER A 563 9.80 -7.96 23.45
N TYR A 564 10.66 -7.13 22.84
CA TYR A 564 12.12 -7.25 22.96
C TYR A 564 12.59 -7.11 24.41
N LEU A 565 12.13 -6.05 25.09
CA LEU A 565 12.50 -5.79 26.48
C LEU A 565 11.97 -6.88 27.43
N ALA A 566 10.70 -7.26 27.28
CA ALA A 566 10.07 -8.29 28.10
C ALA A 566 10.77 -9.65 27.94
N SER A 567 11.18 -9.99 26.72
CA SER A 567 11.90 -11.25 26.48
C SER A 567 13.31 -11.22 27.03
N PHE A 568 14.02 -10.09 26.93
CA PHE A 568 15.34 -9.96 27.53
C PHE A 568 15.27 -10.09 29.06
N SER A 569 14.35 -9.35 29.70
CA SER A 569 14.17 -9.41 31.16
C SER A 569 13.72 -10.80 31.63
N GLY A 570 12.80 -11.43 30.90
CA GLY A 570 12.31 -12.77 31.23
C GLY A 570 13.42 -13.82 31.10
N ALA A 571 14.19 -13.79 30.01
CA ALA A 571 15.32 -14.69 29.81
C ALA A 571 16.44 -14.46 30.84
N SER A 572 16.73 -13.21 31.22
CA SER A 572 17.74 -12.91 32.24
C SER A 572 17.38 -13.38 33.65
N VAL A 573 16.09 -13.67 33.92
CA VAL A 573 15.65 -14.26 35.20
C VAL A 573 15.72 -15.80 35.16
N LEU A 574 15.53 -16.38 33.98
CA LEU A 574 15.52 -17.84 33.79
C LEU A 574 16.93 -18.46 33.69
N PHE A 575 17.89 -17.72 33.15
CA PHE A 575 19.30 -18.12 33.03
C PHE A 575 20.16 -17.35 34.02
#